data_AF-A0A962XD31-F1
#
_entry.id   AF-A0A962XD31-F1
#
_cell.length_a   1.000
_cell.length_b   1.000
_cell.length_c   1.000
_cell.angle_alpha   90.00
_cell.angle_beta   90.00
_cell.angle_gamma   90.00
#
_symmetry.space_group_name_H-M   'P 1'
#
loop_
_entity.id
_entity.type
_entity.pdbx_description
1 polymer ?
#
loop_
_entity_poly.entity_id
_entity_poly.type
_entity_poly.pdbx_seq_one_letter_code
_entity_poly.pdbx_strand_id
1 'polypeptide(L)' 'MNQSAPVSPLATSDASTLKADLAFFEARLSLASGMADTSYQRAQSKVFQVLGKALAERLSQLGAGPLATDPARARRVERA' A
#
# COMPACT_ATOMS: atom_id res chain seq x y z
N MET A 1 -40.83 1.24 -8.81
CA MET A 1 -39.79 2.26 -9.06
C MET A 1 -38.63 1.97 -8.12
N ASN A 2 -37.60 1.24 -8.59
CA ASN A 2 -36.40 0.97 -7.78
C ASN A 2 -35.41 2.11 -8.00
N GLN A 3 -35.24 2.96 -6.99
CA GLN A 3 -34.22 4.00 -6.97
C GLN A 3 -32.88 3.35 -6.61
N SER A 4 -32.02 3.12 -7.61
CA SER A 4 -30.62 2.76 -7.36
C SER A 4 -29.93 3.97 -6.75
N ALA A 5 -29.59 3.88 -5.46
CA ALA A 5 -28.81 4.91 -4.78
C ALA A 5 -27.49 5.15 -5.53
N PRO A 6 -26.99 6.41 -5.61
CA PRO A 6 -25.73 6.70 -6.24
C PRO A 6 -24.60 6.00 -5.46
N VAL A 7 -23.95 5.02 -6.10
CA VAL A 7 -22.70 4.46 -5.58
C VAL A 7 -21.65 5.56 -5.62
N SER A 8 -21.42 6.22 -4.49
CA SER A 8 -20.30 7.16 -4.36
C SER A 8 -19.02 6.42 -4.75
N PRO A 9 -18.24 6.89 -5.75
CA PRO A 9 -17.01 6.22 -6.18
C PRO A 9 -15.92 6.20 -5.08
N LEU A 10 -16.13 6.92 -3.97
CA LEU A 10 -15.30 6.89 -2.77
C LEU A 10 -15.72 5.84 -1.73
N ALA A 11 -16.84 5.15 -1.90
CA ALA A 11 -17.49 4.41 -0.80
C ALA A 11 -17.05 2.95 -0.62
N THR A 12 -16.27 2.34 -1.51
CA THR A 12 -15.88 0.93 -1.36
C THR A 12 -14.46 0.66 -1.85
N SER A 13 -13.45 1.38 -1.36
CA SER A 13 -12.10 0.80 -1.39
C SER A 13 -12.08 -0.35 -0.39
N ASP A 14 -12.30 -1.57 -0.89
CA ASP A 14 -12.24 -2.77 -0.07
C ASP A 14 -10.86 -2.90 0.58
N ALA A 15 -10.82 -3.47 1.79
CA ALA A 15 -9.58 -3.66 2.53
C ALA A 15 -8.50 -4.43 1.74
N SER A 16 -8.90 -5.28 0.79
CA SER A 16 -8.00 -5.97 -0.13
C SER A 16 -7.29 -5.01 -1.09
N THR A 17 -8.00 -4.05 -1.67
CA THR A 17 -7.45 -3.02 -2.56
C THR A 17 -6.46 -2.15 -1.81
N LEU A 18 -6.82 -1.69 -0.62
CA LEU A 18 -5.92 -0.88 0.22
C LEU A 18 -4.66 -1.65 0.64
N LYS A 19 -4.76 -2.96 0.88
CA LYS A 19 -3.61 -3.83 1.14
C LYS A 19 -2.73 -3.98 -0.11
N ALA A 20 -3.32 -4.12 -1.29
CA ALA A 20 -2.56 -4.21 -2.54
C ALA A 20 -1.77 -2.90 -2.80
N ASP A 21 -2.40 -1.75 -2.61
CA ASP A 21 -1.75 -0.45 -2.76
C ASP A 21 -0.59 -0.27 -1.76
N LEU A 22 -0.80 -0.66 -0.50
CA LEU A 22 0.24 -0.62 0.52
C LEU A 22 1.43 -1.53 0.15
N ALA A 23 1.16 -2.77 -0.30
CA ALA A 23 2.20 -3.70 -0.74
C ALA A 23 2.98 -3.16 -1.96
N PHE A 24 2.30 -2.51 -2.89
CA PHE A 24 2.93 -1.87 -4.04
C PHE A 24 3.88 -0.74 -3.60
N PHE A 25 3.46 0.13 -2.68
CA PHE A 25 4.30 1.21 -2.17
C PHE A 25 5.53 0.68 -1.43
N GLU A 26 5.36 -0.34 -0.58
CA GLU A 26 6.47 -0.99 0.12
C GLU A 26 7.48 -1.60 -0.87
N ALA A 27 7.00 -2.30 -1.89
CA ALA A 27 7.86 -2.86 -2.94
C ALA A 27 8.61 -1.76 -3.69
N ARG A 28 7.94 -0.65 -4.03
CA ARG A 28 8.54 0.46 -4.76
C ARG A 28 9.62 1.17 -3.94
N LEU A 29 9.41 1.32 -2.64
CA LEU A 29 10.40 1.86 -1.69
C LEU A 29 11.58 0.91 -1.51
N SER A 30 11.35 -0.40 -1.43
CA SER A 30 12.42 -1.39 -1.35
C SER A 30 13.33 -1.34 -2.57
N LEU A 31 12.75 -1.23 -3.77
CA LEU A 31 13.50 -1.11 -5.04
C LEU A 31 14.26 0.22 -5.16
N ALA A 32 13.79 1.29 -4.52
CA ALA A 32 14.46 2.60 -4.57
C ALA A 32 15.91 2.55 -4.04
N SER A 33 16.23 1.60 -3.16
CA SER A 33 17.59 1.41 -2.62
C SER A 33 18.64 1.01 -3.68
N GLY A 34 18.21 0.41 -4.80
CA GLY A 34 19.07 0.03 -5.91
C GLY A 34 19.07 1.01 -7.09
N MET A 35 18.37 2.15 -6.96
CA MET A 35 18.23 3.14 -8.03
C MET A 35 19.15 4.34 -7.82
N ALA A 36 19.42 5.08 -8.89
CA ALA A 36 20.16 6.33 -8.82
C ALA A 36 19.46 7.34 -7.90
N ASP A 37 20.22 7.96 -6.99
CA ASP A 37 19.71 8.96 -6.03
C ASP A 37 19.49 10.33 -6.71
N THR A 38 18.40 10.40 -7.46
CA THR A 38 17.96 11.64 -8.12
C THR A 38 16.98 12.41 -7.25
N SER A 39 16.88 13.73 -7.46
CA SER A 39 15.85 14.57 -6.82
C SER A 39 14.43 14.04 -7.08
N TYR A 40 14.18 13.53 -8.29
CA TYR A 40 12.94 12.87 -8.65
C TYR A 40 12.68 11.61 -7.82
N GLN A 41 13.68 10.72 -7.69
CA GLN A 41 13.55 9.50 -6.90
C GLN A 41 13.33 9.78 -5.41
N ARG A 42 13.97 10.82 -4.86
CA ARG A 42 13.72 11.29 -3.49
C ARG A 42 12.29 11.80 -3.30
N ALA A 43 11.80 12.61 -4.24
CA ALA A 43 10.42 13.09 -4.22
C ALA A 43 9.43 11.91 -4.30
N GLN A 44 9.66 10.95 -5.20
CA GLN A 44 8.82 9.77 -5.36
C GLN A 44 8.80 8.91 -4.09
N SER A 45 9.97 8.69 -3.47
CA SER A 45 10.08 7.93 -2.23
C SER A 45 9.34 8.61 -1.09
N LYS A 46 9.43 9.94 -0.98
CA LYS A 46 8.67 10.70 0.02
C LYS A 46 7.16 10.57 -0.18
N VAL A 47 6.69 10.58 -1.42
CA VAL A 47 5.27 10.37 -1.75
C VAL A 47 4.81 8.99 -1.31
N PHE A 48 5.53 7.93 -1.67
CA PHE A 48 5.16 6.56 -1.30
C PHE A 48 5.20 6.32 0.21
N GLN A 49 6.14 6.95 0.94
CA GLN A 49 6.17 6.89 2.41
C GLN A 49 4.93 7.54 3.04
N VAL A 50 4.55 8.73 2.57
CA VAL A 50 3.38 9.46 3.09
C VAL A 50 2.09 8.69 2.78
N LEU A 51 1.93 8.23 1.55
CA LEU A 51 0.74 7.48 1.14
C LEU A 51 0.65 6.11 1.82
N GLY A 52 1.78 5.40 1.97
CA GLY A 52 1.84 4.13 2.68
C GLY A 52 1.40 4.26 4.14
N LYS A 53 1.84 5.33 4.83
CA LYS A 53 1.40 5.62 6.21
C LYS A 53 -0.11 5.87 6.28
N ALA A 54 -0.64 6.70 5.39
CA ALA A 54 -2.08 7.00 5.35
C ALA A 54 -2.93 5.75 5.08
N LEU A 55 -2.47 4.86 4.18
CA LEU A 55 -3.13 3.59 3.89
C LEU A 55 -3.07 2.62 5.07
N ALA A 56 -1.94 2.52 5.75
CA ALA A 56 -1.80 1.69 6.94
C ALA A 56 -2.73 2.16 8.08
N GLU A 57 -2.83 3.48 8.29
CA GLU A 57 -3.77 4.07 9.24
C GLU A 57 -5.22 3.77 8.84
N ARG A 58 -5.56 3.88 7.56
CA ARG A 58 -6.90 3.59 7.05
C ARG A 58 -7.27 2.11 7.21
N LEU A 59 -6.35 1.20 6.92
CA LEU A 59 -6.52 -0.24 7.11
C LEU A 59 -6.77 -0.59 8.59
N SER A 60 -6.00 0.03 9.49
CA SER A 60 -6.19 -0.10 10.94
C SER A 60 -7.59 0.34 11.38
N GLN A 61 -8.07 1.49 10.89
CA GLN A 61 -9.43 1.98 11.18
C GLN A 61 -10.54 1.04 10.67
N LEU A 62 -10.27 0.29 9.60
CA LEU A 62 -11.21 -0.68 9.04
C LEU A 62 -11.18 -2.04 9.76
N GLY A 63 -10.36 -2.21 10.80
CA GLY A 63 -10.15 -3.52 11.45
C GLY A 63 -9.43 -4.54 10.57
N ALA A 64 -9.01 -4.11 9.37
CA ALA A 64 -8.17 -4.89 8.48
C ALA A 64 -6.73 -4.66 8.94
N GLY A 65 -6.31 -5.40 9.98
CA GLY A 65 -4.96 -5.34 10.52
C GLY A 65 -3.87 -5.34 9.43
N PRO A 66 -2.64 -4.91 9.77
CA PRO A 66 -1.54 -4.77 8.80
C PRO A 66 -1.40 -6.06 7.99
N LEU A 67 -0.98 -5.93 6.71
CA LEU A 67 -0.69 -7.06 5.82
C LEU A 67 -0.08 -8.19 6.66
N ALA A 68 -0.88 -9.23 6.93
CA ALA A 68 -0.39 -10.42 7.62
C ALA A 68 0.84 -10.81 6.84
N THR A 69 1.99 -10.78 7.52
CA THR A 69 3.30 -10.88 6.89
C THR A 69 3.26 -12.10 5.99
N ASP A 70 3.20 -11.87 4.69
CA ASP A 70 3.05 -12.94 3.73
C ASP A 70 4.18 -13.95 4.01
N PRO A 71 3.90 -15.24 4.26
CA PRO A 71 4.95 -16.23 4.52
C PRO A 71 5.95 -16.32 3.35
N ALA A 72 5.64 -15.79 2.17
CA ALA A 72 6.60 -15.59 1.09
C ALA A 72 7.72 -14.58 1.43
N ARG A 73 7.45 -13.58 2.28
CA ARG A 73 8.45 -12.63 2.80
C ARG A 73 9.46 -13.31 3.72
N ALA A 74 9.04 -14.27 4.52
CA ALA A 74 9.95 -15.04 5.40
C ALA A 74 10.92 -15.91 4.59
N ARG A 75 10.44 -16.56 3.52
CA ARG A 75 11.27 -17.46 2.69
C ARG A 75 12.28 -16.75 1.79
N ARG A 76 12.10 -15.45 1.53
CA ARG A 76 13.02 -14.67 0.67
C ARG A 76 14.24 -14.14 1.42
N VAL A 77 14.14 -13.96 2.74
CA VAL A 77 15.26 -13.56 3.60
C VAL A 77 16.17 -14.74 3.93
N GLU A 78 15.66 -15.98 3.88
CA GLU A 78 16.40 -17.20 4.18
C GLU A 78 17.28 -17.72 3.02
N ARG A 79 17.23 -17.07 1.85
CA ARG A 79 18.00 -17.46 0.64
C ARG A 79 18.95 -16.38 0.11
N ALA A 80 19.16 -15.30 0.86
CA ALA A 80 20.11 -14.23 0.52
C ALA A 80 21.40 -14.37 1.34
#